data_AF-A0A2J6T4W4-F1
#
_entry.id   AF-A0A2J6T4W4-F1
#
_cell.length_a   1.000
_cell.length_b   1.000
_cell.length_c   1.000
_cell.angle_alpha   90.00
_cell.angle_beta   90.00
_cell.angle_gamma   90.00
#
_symmetry.space_group_name_H-M   'P 1'
#
loop_
_entity.id
_entity.type
_entity.pdbx_description
1 polymer ?
#
loop_
_entity_poly.entity_id
_entity_poly.type
_entity_poly.pdbx_seq_one_letter_code
_entity_poly.pdbx_strand_id
1 'polypeptide(L)'
;MVDVFWELCKDTPNFDRPQARSALKKCPKHRNEPQDKINNSIDVLLRLWLTIRVQNSDFSPAAKTLQWDDTSTVQDFLTQHFPSPRSHSSDPGLPLESNFTAVNLYRMCGIRVSWTYQLEDHLKYDIENRIVCVYSLSQCLLDHLESVSILPRPLVEETLLSLSILFPNWNFATEKFLRKSQKLHLHDNLFEYPGHAHLDQFHHWRGRLSRLQLEFQAPGPGVRHIWSDRRNRLQWYTFWFAVVILILTIFFGVITTI
;
A
#
# COMPACT_ATOMS: atom_id res chain seq x y z
N MET A 1 7.70 -28.94 2.77
CA MET A 1 7.20 -28.04 3.84
C MET A 1 6.07 -27.20 3.25
N VAL A 2 6.35 -26.43 2.20
CA VAL A 2 5.34 -25.68 1.43
C VAL A 2 4.18 -26.59 1.01
N ASP A 3 4.46 -27.75 0.39
CA ASP A 3 3.40 -28.67 -0.06
C ASP A 3 2.49 -29.16 1.06
N VAL A 4 3.04 -29.49 2.23
CA VAL A 4 2.25 -29.98 3.37
C VAL A 4 1.36 -28.88 3.94
N PHE A 5 1.87 -27.66 3.95
CA PHE A 5 1.11 -26.50 4.42
C PHE A 5 0.06 -26.07 3.39
N TRP A 6 0.37 -26.19 2.10
CA TRP A 6 -0.55 -25.98 1.00
C TRP A 6 -1.72 -26.96 1.03
N GLU A 7 -1.45 -28.26 1.21
CA GLU A 7 -2.50 -29.26 1.39
C GLU A 7 -3.32 -29.02 2.66
N LEU A 8 -2.69 -28.61 3.78
CA LEU A 8 -3.42 -28.21 4.98
C LEU A 8 -4.39 -27.05 4.71
N CYS A 9 -4.01 -26.09 3.86
CA CYS A 9 -4.87 -24.95 3.52
C CYS A 9 -6.04 -25.36 2.61
N LYS A 10 -5.84 -26.34 1.73
CA LYS A 10 -6.92 -26.92 0.93
C LYS A 10 -7.93 -27.67 1.80
N ASP A 11 -7.44 -28.49 2.72
CA ASP A 11 -8.28 -29.34 3.58
C ASP A 11 -8.99 -28.51 4.66
N THR A 12 -8.29 -27.53 5.23
CA THR A 12 -8.76 -26.69 6.33
C THR A 12 -8.27 -25.25 6.16
N PRO A 13 -9.02 -24.36 5.47
CA PRO A 13 -8.56 -22.99 5.18
C PRO A 13 -8.49 -22.08 6.42
N ASN A 14 -9.09 -22.50 7.53
CA ASN A 14 -9.08 -21.77 8.81
C ASN A 14 -8.45 -22.60 9.94
N PHE A 15 -7.23 -23.05 9.73
CA PHE A 15 -6.49 -23.85 10.71
C PHE A 15 -5.91 -22.98 11.84
N ASP A 16 -5.67 -23.62 12.98
CA ASP A 16 -4.96 -23.04 14.12
C ASP A 16 -3.46 -23.38 14.10
N ARG A 17 -2.67 -22.70 14.94
CA ARG A 17 -1.23 -22.92 15.03
C ARG A 17 -0.87 -24.33 15.52
N PRO A 18 -1.59 -24.97 16.48
CA PRO A 18 -1.42 -26.38 16.81
C PRO A 18 -1.62 -27.36 15.64
N GLN A 19 -2.60 -27.13 14.77
CA GLN A 19 -2.87 -27.94 13.59
C GLN A 19 -1.74 -27.81 12.56
N ALA A 20 -1.25 -26.59 12.32
CA ALA A 20 -0.06 -26.35 11.49
C ALA A 20 1.16 -27.11 12.01
N ARG A 21 1.42 -27.05 13.32
CA ARG A 21 2.51 -27.83 13.95
C ARG A 21 2.34 -29.33 13.74
N SER A 22 1.12 -29.83 13.95
CA SER A 22 0.79 -31.25 13.80
C SER A 22 0.97 -31.72 12.36
N ALA A 23 0.58 -30.91 11.37
CA ALA A 23 0.81 -31.17 9.95
C ALA A 23 2.32 -31.22 9.62
N LEU A 24 3.11 -30.25 10.11
CA LEU A 24 4.55 -30.23 9.88
C LEU A 24 5.27 -31.41 10.53
N LYS A 25 4.86 -31.86 11.73
CA LYS A 25 5.44 -33.05 12.38
C LYS A 25 5.21 -34.35 11.61
N LYS A 26 4.23 -34.40 10.69
CA LYS A 26 4.06 -35.54 9.77
C LYS A 26 5.20 -35.61 8.74
N CYS A 27 5.89 -34.50 8.45
CA CYS A 27 7.07 -34.51 7.59
C CYS A 27 8.26 -35.19 8.29
N PRO A 28 9.00 -36.07 7.60
CA PRO A 28 10.20 -36.72 8.16
C PRO A 28 11.24 -35.72 8.68
N LYS A 29 11.37 -34.56 8.02
CA LYS A 29 12.33 -33.50 8.36
C LYS A 29 12.02 -32.75 9.66
N HIS A 30 10.76 -32.75 10.12
CA HIS A 30 10.33 -31.99 11.30
C HIS A 30 9.79 -32.86 12.44
N ARG A 31 9.75 -34.19 12.26
CA ARG A 31 9.20 -35.14 13.23
C ARG A 31 9.85 -35.01 14.62
N ASN A 32 11.17 -34.83 14.66
CA ASN A 32 11.98 -34.81 15.88
C ASN A 32 12.49 -33.41 16.26
N GLU A 33 12.09 -32.37 15.54
CA GLU A 33 12.56 -31.02 15.83
C GLU A 33 11.82 -30.44 17.05
N PRO A 34 12.51 -29.66 17.91
CA PRO A 34 11.87 -28.93 19.00
C PRO A 34 10.80 -27.98 18.48
N GLN A 35 9.79 -27.73 19.30
CA GLN A 35 8.62 -26.93 18.95
C GLN A 35 8.99 -25.54 18.44
N ASP A 36 10.01 -24.90 19.02
CA ASP A 36 10.45 -23.55 18.64
C ASP A 36 10.95 -23.48 17.20
N LYS A 37 11.66 -24.51 16.73
CA LYS A 37 12.11 -24.59 15.33
C LYS A 37 10.95 -24.81 14.36
N ILE A 38 9.93 -25.56 14.77
CA ILE A 38 8.71 -25.74 13.97
C ILE A 38 7.95 -24.41 13.90
N ASN A 39 7.82 -23.70 15.02
CA ASN A 39 7.22 -22.37 15.08
C ASN A 39 7.94 -21.37 14.18
N ASN A 40 9.27 -21.33 14.22
CA ASN A 40 10.06 -20.48 13.33
C ASN A 40 9.86 -20.85 11.85
N SER A 41 9.71 -22.14 11.55
CA SER A 41 9.42 -22.59 10.18
C SER A 41 8.04 -22.12 9.71
N ILE A 42 7.03 -22.18 10.57
CA ILE A 42 5.69 -21.64 10.31
C ILE A 42 5.77 -20.13 10.06
N ASP A 43 6.46 -19.39 10.93
CA ASP A 43 6.57 -17.93 10.81
C ASP A 43 7.29 -17.52 9.51
N VAL A 44 8.36 -18.21 9.13
CA VAL A 44 9.05 -17.97 7.85
C VAL A 44 8.14 -18.27 6.67
N LEU A 45 7.39 -19.37 6.72
CA LEU A 45 6.46 -19.74 5.66
C LEU A 45 5.35 -18.71 5.49
N LEU A 46 4.73 -18.27 6.59
CA LEU A 46 3.70 -17.22 6.59
C LEU A 46 4.28 -15.89 6.09
N ARG A 47 5.50 -15.54 6.51
CA ARG A 47 6.18 -14.32 6.07
C ARG A 47 6.44 -14.30 4.57
N LEU A 48 6.87 -15.43 4.00
CA LEU A 48 7.13 -15.52 2.56
C LEU A 48 5.84 -15.58 1.76
N TRP A 49 4.85 -16.33 2.23
CA TRP A 49 3.61 -16.55 1.48
C TRP A 49 2.64 -15.37 1.55
N LEU A 50 2.46 -14.80 2.73
CA LEU A 50 1.54 -13.69 2.96
C LEU A 50 2.23 -12.32 2.83
N THR A 51 3.56 -12.31 2.74
CA THR A 51 4.38 -11.09 2.66
C THR A 51 4.17 -10.15 3.85
N ILE A 52 4.01 -10.72 5.05
CA ILE A 52 3.81 -9.97 6.31
C ILE A 52 4.92 -10.25 7.33
N ARG A 53 5.25 -9.31 8.21
CA ARG A 53 6.26 -9.55 9.27
C ARG A 53 5.75 -10.38 10.44
N VAL A 54 5.52 -11.68 10.23
CA VAL A 54 5.32 -12.64 11.34
C VAL A 54 6.67 -12.98 11.98
N GLN A 55 6.80 -12.80 13.30
CA GLN A 55 7.98 -13.23 14.06
C GLN A 55 7.68 -13.37 15.55
N ASN A 56 8.31 -14.36 16.19
CA ASN A 56 8.33 -14.48 17.64
C ASN A 56 9.16 -13.35 18.30
N SER A 57 8.74 -12.89 19.49
CA SER A 57 9.36 -11.74 20.21
C SER A 57 10.82 -11.94 20.55
N ASP A 58 11.25 -13.19 20.70
CA ASP A 58 12.58 -13.53 21.20
C ASP A 58 13.71 -13.16 20.22
N PHE A 59 13.38 -12.83 18.97
CA PHE A 59 14.37 -12.55 17.93
C PHE A 59 14.63 -11.07 17.65
N SER A 60 13.75 -10.14 18.02
CA SER A 60 14.01 -8.70 17.85
C SER A 60 12.99 -7.81 18.61
N PRO A 61 13.42 -7.07 19.64
CA PRO A 61 12.55 -6.13 20.35
C PRO A 61 12.31 -4.81 19.59
N ALA A 62 13.03 -4.54 18.49
CA ALA A 62 13.05 -3.23 17.85
C ALA A 62 12.02 -3.06 16.71
N ALA A 63 11.51 -4.16 16.15
CA ALA A 63 10.52 -4.11 15.06
C ALA A 63 9.14 -4.53 15.56
N LYS A 64 8.09 -3.83 15.14
CA LYS A 64 6.70 -4.21 15.41
C LYS A 64 6.37 -5.49 14.62
N THR A 65 6.62 -6.65 15.21
CA THR A 65 6.35 -7.96 14.60
C THR A 65 4.91 -8.40 14.90
N LEU A 66 4.33 -9.16 13.99
CA LEU A 66 3.03 -9.79 14.18
C LEU A 66 3.24 -11.15 14.85
N GLN A 67 2.49 -11.43 15.89
CA GLN A 67 2.54 -12.69 16.62
C GLN A 67 1.23 -13.43 16.42
N TRP A 68 1.33 -14.65 15.89
CA TRP A 68 0.19 -15.55 15.80
C TRP A 68 0.25 -16.54 16.95
N ASP A 69 -0.73 -16.45 17.86
CA ASP A 69 -0.81 -17.29 19.05
C ASP A 69 -1.44 -18.67 18.77
N ASP A 70 -1.48 -19.50 19.82
CA ASP A 70 -2.05 -20.85 19.75
C ASP A 70 -3.58 -20.89 19.90
N THR A 71 -4.20 -19.75 20.25
CA THR A 71 -5.62 -19.65 20.58
C THR A 71 -6.47 -19.16 19.42
N SER A 72 -5.88 -18.41 18.50
CA SER A 72 -6.55 -17.82 17.36
C SER A 72 -6.34 -18.67 16.10
N THR A 73 -7.34 -18.70 15.24
CA THR A 73 -7.17 -19.25 13.90
C THR A 73 -6.34 -18.31 13.02
N VAL A 74 -5.87 -18.81 11.87
CA VAL A 74 -5.13 -17.97 10.92
C VAL A 74 -6.00 -16.84 10.36
N GLN A 75 -7.31 -17.05 10.20
CA GLN A 75 -8.22 -15.99 9.75
C GLN A 75 -8.46 -14.94 10.84
N ASP A 76 -8.56 -15.36 12.10
CA ASP A 76 -8.69 -14.42 13.22
C ASP A 76 -7.45 -13.52 13.33
N PHE A 77 -6.26 -14.13 13.20
CA PHE A 77 -4.99 -13.41 13.16
C PHE A 77 -4.93 -12.40 12.02
N LEU A 78 -5.35 -12.78 10.81
CA LEU A 78 -5.40 -11.86 9.67
C LEU A 78 -6.43 -10.75 9.87
N THR A 79 -7.60 -11.06 10.42
CA THR A 79 -8.66 -10.08 10.68
C THR A 79 -8.23 -9.06 11.75
N GLN A 80 -7.48 -9.51 12.76
CA GLN A 80 -6.91 -8.64 13.78
C GLN A 80 -5.86 -7.67 13.20
N HIS A 81 -5.07 -8.12 12.23
CA HIS A 81 -3.99 -7.32 11.65
C HIS A 81 -4.39 -6.46 10.45
N PHE A 82 -5.43 -6.88 9.72
CA PHE A 82 -6.03 -6.11 8.64
C PHE A 82 -7.49 -5.79 9.01
N PRO A 83 -7.72 -4.99 10.06
CA PRO A 83 -9.07 -4.71 10.52
C PRO A 83 -9.86 -4.02 9.41
N SER A 84 -10.98 -4.63 9.05
CA SER A 84 -12.01 -3.99 8.24
C SER A 84 -12.82 -3.05 9.16
N PRO A 85 -12.99 -1.76 8.82
CA PRO A 85 -13.93 -0.89 9.49
C PRO A 85 -15.32 -1.54 9.43
N ARG A 86 -15.98 -1.67 10.59
CA ARG A 86 -17.37 -2.15 10.66
C ARG A 86 -18.21 -1.33 9.68
N SER A 87 -19.03 -1.98 8.86
CA SER A 87 -19.86 -1.45 7.75
C SER A 87 -20.90 -0.37 8.11
N HIS A 88 -20.64 0.51 9.07
CA HIS A 88 -21.60 1.49 9.60
C HIS A 88 -21.14 2.94 9.43
N SER A 89 -20.58 3.29 8.27
CA SER A 89 -20.68 4.66 7.78
C SER A 89 -21.62 4.67 6.58
N SER A 90 -22.87 5.03 6.79
CA SER A 90 -23.90 5.22 5.75
C SER A 90 -23.61 6.42 4.82
N ASP A 91 -22.41 6.99 4.91
CA ASP A 91 -21.98 8.14 4.13
C ASP A 91 -21.39 7.61 2.81
N PRO A 92 -22.00 7.91 1.65
CA PRO A 92 -21.44 7.53 0.36
C PRO A 92 -20.02 8.09 0.31
N GLY A 93 -19.03 7.19 0.35
CA GLY A 93 -17.64 7.57 0.55
C GLY A 93 -17.22 8.64 -0.47
N LEU A 94 -16.42 9.62 -0.03
CA LEU A 94 -15.94 10.66 -0.95
C LEU A 94 -15.33 10.00 -2.21
N PRO A 95 -15.71 10.45 -3.41
CA PRO A 95 -15.09 9.95 -4.63
C PRO A 95 -13.60 10.26 -4.59
N LEU A 96 -12.78 9.30 -4.99
CA LEU A 96 -11.38 9.59 -5.23
C LEU A 96 -11.27 10.42 -6.50
N GLU A 97 -10.56 11.55 -6.40
CA GLU A 97 -10.32 12.40 -7.56
C GLU A 97 -9.53 11.61 -8.60
N SER A 98 -9.89 11.71 -9.88
CA SER A 98 -9.22 10.96 -10.97
C SER A 98 -7.74 11.34 -11.15
N ASN A 99 -7.31 12.47 -10.58
CA ASN A 99 -5.93 12.92 -10.54
C ASN A 99 -5.17 12.42 -9.30
N PHE A 100 -5.80 11.67 -8.39
CA PHE A 100 -5.19 11.09 -7.20
C PHE A 100 -4.26 9.94 -7.57
N THR A 101 -3.06 10.29 -8.04
CA THR A 101 -2.03 9.35 -8.52
C THR A 101 -0.75 9.54 -7.74
N ALA A 102 0.11 8.51 -7.65
CA ALA A 102 1.41 8.61 -7.00
C ALA A 102 2.29 9.73 -7.57
N VAL A 103 2.20 9.97 -8.89
CA VAL A 103 2.92 11.05 -9.55
C VAL A 103 2.42 12.42 -9.09
N ASN A 104 1.10 12.60 -8.95
CA ASN A 104 0.53 13.85 -8.49
C ASN A 104 0.69 14.05 -6.98
N LEU A 105 0.68 12.98 -6.18
CA LEU A 105 1.08 13.02 -4.77
C LEU A 105 2.52 13.58 -4.63
N TYR A 106 3.44 13.14 -5.48
CA TYR A 106 4.79 13.70 -5.53
C TYR A 106 4.82 15.16 -6.03
N ARG A 107 4.19 15.44 -7.18
CA ARG A 107 4.27 16.77 -7.82
C ARG A 107 3.55 17.87 -7.03
N MET A 108 2.36 17.58 -6.52
CA MET A 108 1.49 18.56 -5.86
C MET A 108 1.74 18.62 -4.35
N CYS A 109 2.02 17.48 -3.72
CA CYS A 109 2.10 17.39 -2.25
C CYS A 109 3.51 17.11 -1.73
N GLY A 110 4.47 16.84 -2.62
CA GLY A 110 5.83 16.46 -2.24
C GLY A 110 5.94 15.06 -1.63
N ILE A 111 4.87 14.25 -1.67
CA ILE A 111 4.82 12.92 -1.07
C ILE A 111 5.58 11.94 -1.96
N ARG A 112 6.61 11.29 -1.40
CA ARG A 112 7.45 10.33 -2.10
C ARG A 112 6.93 8.91 -1.89
N VAL A 113 7.07 8.08 -2.92
CA VAL A 113 6.79 6.64 -2.81
C VAL A 113 8.04 5.92 -2.30
N SER A 114 7.88 5.14 -1.22
CA SER A 114 8.82 4.11 -0.81
C SER A 114 8.23 2.74 -1.10
N TRP A 115 8.97 1.88 -1.78
CA TRP A 115 8.50 0.52 -2.07
C TRP A 115 8.65 -0.37 -0.84
N THR A 116 7.67 -1.22 -0.61
CA THR A 116 7.68 -2.20 0.47
C THR A 116 7.28 -3.58 -0.06
N TYR A 117 7.89 -4.61 0.53
CA TYR A 117 7.49 -6.00 0.29
C TYR A 117 6.54 -6.49 1.39
N GLN A 118 6.24 -5.63 2.37
CA GLN A 118 5.37 -5.91 3.49
C GLN A 118 3.97 -5.40 3.19
N LEU A 119 3.01 -6.31 3.11
CA LEU A 119 1.62 -5.96 2.85
C LEU A 119 1.05 -5.07 3.96
N GLU A 120 1.43 -5.29 5.23
CA GLU A 120 0.95 -4.49 6.36
C GLU A 120 1.37 -3.02 6.33
N ASP A 121 2.44 -2.69 5.60
CA ASP A 121 2.93 -1.32 5.44
C ASP A 121 2.34 -0.63 4.19
N HIS A 122 1.50 -1.32 3.41
CA HIS A 122 0.89 -0.74 2.22
C HIS A 122 0.06 0.53 2.53
N LEU A 123 0.31 1.63 1.83
CA LEU A 123 -0.28 2.96 2.04
C LEU A 123 0.00 3.59 3.41
N LYS A 124 0.96 3.05 4.16
CA LYS A 124 1.39 3.69 5.40
C LYS A 124 2.06 5.01 5.06
N TYR A 125 1.50 6.10 5.59
CA TYR A 125 2.01 7.45 5.37
C TYR A 125 2.80 7.93 6.58
N ASP A 126 4.06 8.26 6.34
CA ASP A 126 4.94 8.97 7.25
C ASP A 126 4.82 10.48 6.97
N ILE A 127 4.20 11.19 7.91
CA ILE A 127 3.92 12.63 7.83
C ILE A 127 5.24 13.43 7.89
N GLU A 128 6.20 13.00 8.72
CA GLU A 128 7.44 13.72 8.98
C GLU A 128 8.31 13.73 7.73
N ASN A 129 8.48 12.57 7.10
CA ASN A 129 9.30 12.41 5.91
C ASN A 129 8.53 12.62 4.59
N ARG A 130 7.20 12.76 4.66
CA ARG A 130 6.27 12.77 3.52
C ARG A 130 6.49 11.56 2.61
N ILE A 131 6.52 10.37 3.20
CA ILE A 131 6.74 9.11 2.48
C ILE A 131 5.49 8.25 2.60
N VAL A 132 4.98 7.75 1.48
CA VAL A 132 3.97 6.70 1.45
C VAL A 132 4.63 5.39 1.05
N CYS A 133 4.42 4.36 1.87
CA CYS A 133 4.85 3.01 1.56
C CYS A 133 3.89 2.37 0.55
N VAL A 134 4.40 1.77 -0.52
CA VAL A 134 3.57 1.13 -1.56
C VAL A 134 4.08 -0.27 -1.84
N TYR A 135 3.15 -1.21 -1.90
CA TYR A 135 3.47 -2.63 -1.98
C TYR A 135 3.84 -2.98 -3.42
N SER A 136 4.95 -3.71 -3.60
CA SER A 136 5.54 -3.90 -4.93
C SER A 136 5.30 -5.26 -5.59
N LEU A 137 4.86 -6.27 -4.85
CA LEU A 137 4.74 -7.65 -5.35
C LEU A 137 3.32 -7.94 -5.86
N SER A 138 2.84 -7.16 -6.83
CA SER A 138 1.47 -7.30 -7.35
C SER A 138 1.18 -8.68 -7.95
N GLN A 139 2.18 -9.35 -8.53
CA GLN A 139 2.03 -10.71 -9.05
C GLN A 139 1.67 -11.72 -7.94
N CYS A 140 2.31 -11.61 -6.78
CA CYS A 140 1.98 -12.47 -5.64
C CYS A 140 0.50 -12.31 -5.23
N LEU A 141 -0.05 -11.10 -5.31
CA LEU A 141 -1.47 -10.86 -5.04
C LEU A 141 -2.39 -11.48 -6.09
N LEU A 142 -2.00 -11.49 -7.37
CA LEU A 142 -2.77 -12.19 -8.40
C LEU A 142 -2.73 -13.70 -8.24
N ASP A 143 -1.56 -14.26 -7.93
CA ASP A 143 -1.42 -15.68 -7.64
C ASP A 143 -2.37 -16.09 -6.49
N HIS A 144 -2.55 -15.22 -5.50
CA HIS A 144 -3.53 -15.42 -4.42
C HIS A 144 -5.00 -15.33 -4.87
N LEU A 145 -5.33 -14.66 -5.99
CA LEU A 145 -6.68 -14.64 -6.56
C LEU A 145 -6.97 -15.87 -7.42
N GLU A 146 -5.95 -16.42 -8.07
CA GLU A 146 -6.06 -17.59 -8.96
C GLU A 146 -5.97 -18.92 -8.20
N SER A 147 -5.45 -18.92 -6.97
CA SER A 147 -5.16 -20.12 -6.19
C SER A 147 -5.82 -20.12 -4.81
N VAL A 148 -5.69 -21.23 -4.07
CA VAL A 148 -6.19 -21.32 -2.68
C VAL A 148 -5.31 -20.48 -1.77
N SER A 149 -5.81 -19.31 -1.39
CA SER A 149 -5.12 -18.38 -0.49
C SER A 149 -5.75 -18.33 0.89
N ILE A 150 -4.89 -18.14 1.90
CA ILE A 150 -5.33 -17.81 3.27
C ILE A 150 -5.68 -16.31 3.37
N LEU A 151 -5.15 -15.46 2.48
CA LEU A 151 -5.46 -14.02 2.51
C LEU A 151 -6.93 -13.79 2.18
N PRO A 152 -7.63 -12.92 2.94
CA PRO A 152 -8.97 -12.50 2.59
C PRO A 152 -8.99 -11.91 1.18
N ARG A 153 -9.81 -12.48 0.29
CA ARG A 153 -9.97 -11.98 -1.09
C ARG A 153 -10.26 -10.47 -1.16
N PRO A 154 -11.12 -9.87 -0.31
CA PRO A 154 -11.35 -8.43 -0.32
C PRO A 154 -10.08 -7.61 -0.07
N LEU A 155 -9.19 -8.05 0.83
CA LEU A 155 -7.91 -7.37 1.10
C LEU A 155 -7.01 -7.37 -0.15
N VAL A 156 -6.96 -8.49 -0.87
CA VAL A 156 -6.17 -8.63 -2.10
C VAL A 156 -6.70 -7.74 -3.20
N GLU A 157 -8.01 -7.78 -3.45
CA GLU A 157 -8.70 -6.96 -4.46
C GLU A 157 -8.55 -5.46 -4.17
N GLU A 158 -8.73 -5.03 -2.92
CA GLU A 158 -8.52 -3.64 -2.52
C GLU A 158 -7.07 -3.19 -2.69
N THR A 159 -6.09 -4.06 -2.38
CA THR A 159 -4.68 -3.73 -2.57
C THR A 159 -4.38 -3.51 -4.05
N LEU A 160 -4.84 -4.42 -4.89
CA LEU A 160 -4.73 -4.32 -6.35
C LEU A 160 -5.42 -3.06 -6.91
N LEU A 161 -6.63 -2.76 -6.42
CA LEU A 161 -7.37 -1.55 -6.80
C LEU A 161 -6.64 -0.27 -6.36
N SER A 162 -6.06 -0.23 -5.16
CA SER A 162 -5.31 0.94 -4.73
C SER A 162 -4.02 1.16 -5.55
N LEU A 163 -3.39 0.08 -6.03
CA LEU A 163 -2.27 0.17 -6.96
C LEU A 163 -2.71 0.73 -8.32
N SER A 164 -3.88 0.35 -8.83
CA SER A 164 -4.42 0.89 -10.09
C SER A 164 -4.70 2.39 -10.04
N ILE A 165 -5.18 2.86 -8.89
CA ILE A 165 -5.44 4.28 -8.62
C ILE A 165 -4.13 5.06 -8.56
N LEU A 166 -3.16 4.54 -7.80
CA LEU A 166 -1.87 5.22 -7.63
C LEU A 166 -1.03 5.20 -8.92
N PHE A 167 -1.12 4.12 -9.69
CA PHE A 167 -0.36 3.93 -10.92
C PHE A 167 -1.27 3.55 -12.09
N PRO A 168 -2.07 4.49 -12.60
CA PRO A 168 -2.96 4.21 -13.72
C PRO A 168 -2.15 3.91 -14.99
N ASN A 169 -2.59 2.88 -15.72
CA ASN A 169 -1.97 2.40 -16.96
C ASN A 169 -2.08 3.40 -18.13
N TRP A 170 -3.08 4.28 -18.14
CA TRP A 170 -3.30 5.28 -19.18
C TRP A 170 -2.41 6.53 -19.05
N ASN A 171 -1.66 6.68 -17.95
CA ASN A 171 -0.92 7.91 -17.66
C ASN A 171 0.58 7.77 -17.98
N PHE A 172 1.03 8.45 -19.04
CA PHE A 172 2.44 8.48 -19.44
C PHE A 172 3.40 8.96 -18.34
N ALA A 173 2.95 9.86 -17.45
CA ALA A 173 3.79 10.33 -16.35
C ALA A 173 4.02 9.23 -15.31
N THR A 174 3.03 8.37 -15.09
CA THR A 174 3.12 7.16 -14.25
C THR A 174 4.08 6.17 -14.88
N GLU A 175 3.93 5.88 -16.17
CA GLU A 175 4.82 4.97 -16.89
C GLU A 175 6.29 5.42 -16.78
N LYS A 176 6.55 6.71 -17.04
CA LYS A 176 7.89 7.30 -16.89
C LYS A 176 8.41 7.21 -15.45
N PHE A 177 7.54 7.41 -14.46
CA PHE A 177 7.90 7.29 -13.05
C PHE A 177 8.30 5.84 -12.70
N LEU A 178 7.52 4.85 -13.14
CA LEU A 178 7.78 3.43 -12.92
C LEU A 178 9.06 2.98 -13.62
N ARG A 179 9.28 3.36 -14.89
CA ARG A 179 10.53 3.07 -15.63
C ARG A 179 11.77 3.60 -14.91
N LYS A 180 11.68 4.80 -14.33
CA LYS A 180 12.79 5.40 -13.55
C LYS A 180 13.08 4.65 -12.25
N SER A 181 12.08 3.97 -11.68
CA SER A 181 12.23 3.25 -10.42
C SER A 181 13.07 1.97 -10.53
N GLN A 182 13.39 1.50 -11.76
CA GLN A 182 14.35 0.44 -12.15
C GLN A 182 14.28 -0.92 -11.42
N LYS A 183 13.42 -1.08 -10.41
CA LYS A 183 13.38 -2.23 -9.50
C LYS A 183 12.00 -2.87 -9.37
N LEU A 184 11.03 -2.45 -10.17
CA LEU A 184 9.65 -2.86 -9.95
C LEU A 184 9.10 -3.70 -11.10
N HIS A 185 8.66 -4.90 -10.75
CA HIS A 185 7.84 -5.77 -11.58
C HIS A 185 6.35 -5.46 -11.36
N LEU A 186 5.94 -4.18 -11.33
CA LEU A 186 4.54 -3.85 -11.61
C LEU A 186 4.34 -4.16 -13.09
N HIS A 187 3.79 -5.34 -13.37
CA HIS A 187 3.69 -5.85 -14.73
C HIS A 187 2.86 -4.91 -15.61
N ASP A 188 3.26 -4.75 -16.87
CA ASP A 188 2.75 -3.73 -17.81
C ASP A 188 1.23 -3.82 -18.10
N ASN A 189 0.57 -4.93 -17.74
CA ASN A 189 -0.81 -5.22 -18.16
C ASN A 189 -1.89 -5.11 -17.07
N LEU A 190 -1.57 -4.72 -15.85
CA LEU A 190 -2.30 -5.37 -14.76
C LEU A 190 -3.52 -4.66 -14.18
N PHE A 191 -3.80 -3.41 -14.55
CA PHE A 191 -4.91 -2.73 -13.91
C PHE A 191 -5.73 -1.85 -14.85
N GLU A 192 -6.90 -2.35 -15.24
CA GLU A 192 -7.96 -1.51 -15.75
C GLU A 192 -8.45 -0.61 -14.61
N TYR A 193 -8.11 0.67 -14.68
CA TYR A 193 -8.60 1.66 -13.74
C TYR A 193 -10.13 1.77 -13.91
N PRO A 194 -10.94 1.61 -12.86
CA PRO A 194 -12.41 1.56 -13.00
C PRO A 194 -13.07 2.91 -13.35
N GLY A 195 -12.32 3.93 -13.75
CA GLY A 195 -12.81 5.27 -14.08
C GLY A 195 -13.21 6.10 -12.85
N HIS A 196 -13.88 5.46 -11.88
CA HIS A 196 -14.49 6.09 -10.72
C HIS A 196 -14.30 5.22 -9.47
N ALA A 197 -13.15 5.36 -8.81
CA ALA A 197 -12.93 4.73 -7.51
C ALA A 197 -13.57 5.57 -6.40
N HIS A 198 -14.21 4.90 -5.45
CA HIS A 198 -14.83 5.53 -4.29
C HIS A 198 -14.21 4.97 -3.01
N LEU A 199 -14.11 5.79 -1.96
CA LEU A 199 -13.53 5.35 -0.68
C LEU A 199 -14.32 4.22 0.00
N ASP A 200 -15.59 4.03 -0.34
CA ASP A 200 -16.47 2.98 0.18
C ASP A 200 -16.13 1.58 -0.33
N GLN A 201 -15.50 1.48 -1.51
CA GLN A 201 -14.96 0.24 -2.08
C GLN A 201 -13.76 -0.29 -1.29
N PHE A 202 -13.19 0.54 -0.42
CA PHE A 202 -12.11 0.16 0.47
C PHE A 202 -12.67 -0.08 1.86
N HIS A 203 -12.44 -1.26 2.38
CA HIS A 203 -12.64 -1.60 3.77
C HIS A 203 -11.29 -1.53 4.48
N HIS A 204 -10.34 -2.39 4.10
CA HIS A 204 -9.05 -2.49 4.77
C HIS A 204 -8.18 -1.24 4.60
N TRP A 205 -8.21 -0.61 3.42
CA TRP A 205 -7.31 0.52 3.12
C TRP A 205 -7.94 1.91 3.26
N ARG A 206 -9.24 2.00 3.52
CA ARG A 206 -9.98 3.27 3.56
C ARG A 206 -9.37 4.31 4.47
N GLY A 207 -9.00 3.94 5.69
CA GLY A 207 -8.40 4.88 6.64
C GLY A 207 -7.08 5.47 6.14
N ARG A 208 -6.25 4.66 5.46
CA ARG A 208 -4.96 5.09 4.89
C ARG A 208 -5.15 5.94 3.64
N LEU A 209 -6.05 5.52 2.74
CA LEU A 209 -6.41 6.29 1.55
C LEU A 209 -7.06 7.62 1.89
N SER A 210 -7.99 7.64 2.85
CA SER A 210 -8.63 8.87 3.33
C SER A 210 -7.61 9.86 3.89
N ARG A 211 -6.63 9.39 4.66
CA ARG A 211 -5.52 10.24 5.13
C ARG A 211 -4.68 10.79 3.97
N LEU A 212 -4.34 9.97 2.99
CA LEU A 212 -3.61 10.43 1.80
C LEU A 212 -4.44 11.42 0.95
N GLN A 213 -5.75 11.22 0.86
CA GLN A 213 -6.66 12.13 0.15
C GLN A 213 -6.77 13.47 0.89
N LEU A 214 -6.82 13.47 2.22
CA LEU A 214 -6.79 14.70 3.01
C LEU A 214 -5.49 15.49 2.76
N GLU A 215 -4.35 14.80 2.79
CA GLU A 215 -3.04 15.39 2.47
C GLU A 215 -2.94 15.85 1.01
N PHE A 216 -3.63 15.16 0.12
CA PHE A 216 -3.78 15.62 -1.25
C PHE A 216 -4.53 16.94 -1.25
N GLN A 217 -5.72 17.04 -0.69
CA GLN A 217 -6.52 18.27 -0.71
C GLN A 217 -5.88 19.45 0.04
N ALA A 218 -4.94 19.19 0.94
CA ALA A 218 -4.17 20.23 1.60
C ALA A 218 -3.27 21.02 0.61
N PRO A 219 -3.00 22.32 0.89
CA PRO A 219 -2.09 23.11 0.08
C PRO A 219 -0.67 22.51 0.13
N GLY A 220 -0.02 22.42 -1.03
CA GLY A 220 1.31 21.84 -1.16
C GLY A 220 2.36 22.57 -0.29
N PRO A 221 3.40 21.87 0.22
CA PRO A 221 4.29 22.39 1.25
C PRO A 221 5.25 23.50 0.79
N GLY A 222 5.25 23.91 -0.49
CA GLY A 222 6.17 24.92 -0.98
C GLY A 222 5.84 25.51 -2.34
N VAL A 223 6.52 26.62 -2.66
CA VAL A 223 6.28 27.45 -3.86
C VAL A 223 6.46 26.68 -5.18
N ARG A 224 7.41 25.74 -5.22
CA ARG A 224 7.62 24.84 -6.38
C ARG A 224 6.43 23.93 -6.63
N HIS A 225 5.70 23.55 -5.58
CA HIS A 225 4.51 22.71 -5.70
C HIS A 225 3.31 23.54 -6.16
N ILE A 226 3.16 24.77 -5.66
CA ILE A 226 2.13 25.73 -6.12
C ILE A 226 2.22 25.96 -7.62
N TRP A 227 3.43 26.02 -8.18
CA TRP A 227 3.64 26.14 -9.62
C TRP A 227 2.98 25.01 -10.45
N SER A 228 3.00 23.78 -9.93
CA SER A 228 2.40 22.60 -10.57
C SER A 228 0.98 22.29 -10.10
N ASP A 229 0.52 22.88 -9.00
CA ASP A 229 -0.79 22.62 -8.42
C ASP A 229 -1.88 23.38 -9.18
N ARG A 230 -2.72 22.66 -9.92
CA ARG A 230 -3.84 23.22 -10.68
C ARG A 230 -5.20 23.10 -9.98
N ARG A 231 -5.24 22.57 -8.76
CA ARG A 231 -6.50 22.27 -8.05
C ARG A 231 -7.23 23.53 -7.63
N ASN A 232 -6.49 24.54 -7.14
CA ASN A 232 -7.02 25.86 -6.87
C ASN A 232 -6.62 26.83 -8.00
N ARG A 233 -7.48 26.95 -9.02
CA ARG A 233 -7.23 27.85 -10.16
C ARG A 233 -6.97 29.28 -9.73
N LEU A 234 -7.68 29.77 -8.70
CA LEU A 234 -7.51 31.14 -8.19
C LEU A 234 -6.12 31.33 -7.58
N GLN A 235 -5.65 30.40 -6.74
CA GLN A 235 -4.30 30.44 -6.18
C GLN A 235 -3.22 30.32 -7.26
N TRP A 236 -3.46 29.50 -8.28
CA TRP A 236 -2.55 29.36 -9.42
C TRP A 236 -2.47 30.66 -10.25
N TYR A 237 -3.61 31.29 -10.55
CA TYR A 237 -3.63 32.57 -11.27
C TYR A 237 -3.00 33.70 -10.46
N THR A 238 -3.28 33.80 -9.17
CA THR A 238 -2.68 34.84 -8.30
C THR A 238 -1.16 34.69 -8.22
N PHE A 239 -0.65 33.45 -8.12
CA PHE A 239 0.78 33.19 -8.17
C PHE A 239 1.40 33.66 -9.49
N TRP A 240 0.84 33.27 -10.63
CA TRP A 240 1.36 33.70 -11.94
C TRP A 240 1.19 35.19 -12.21
N PHE A 241 0.09 35.79 -11.76
CA PHE A 241 -0.13 37.23 -11.85
C PHE A 241 0.92 38.01 -11.07
N ALA A 242 1.26 37.56 -9.86
CA ALA A 242 2.35 38.15 -9.08
C ALA A 242 3.71 38.01 -9.78
N VAL A 243 4.01 36.85 -10.39
CA VAL A 243 5.24 36.63 -11.17
C VAL A 243 5.30 37.58 -12.37
N VAL A 244 4.19 37.73 -13.11
CA VAL A 244 4.11 38.66 -14.26
C VAL A 244 4.33 40.10 -13.82
N ILE A 245 3.68 40.56 -12.73
CA ILE A 245 3.89 41.91 -12.19
C ILE A 245 5.35 42.14 -11.80
N LEU A 246 5.98 41.17 -11.14
CA LEU A 246 7.38 41.27 -10.74
C LEU A 246 8.30 41.42 -11.96
N ILE A 247 8.09 40.61 -13.01
CA ILE A 247 8.86 40.70 -14.27
C ILE A 247 8.63 42.07 -14.93
N LEU A 248 7.39 42.54 -14.99
CA LEU A 248 7.05 43.84 -15.56
C LEU A 248 7.73 44.99 -14.81
N THR A 249 7.76 44.91 -13.49
CA THR A 249 8.36 45.92 -12.60
C THR A 249 9.87 45.99 -12.80
N ILE A 250 10.55 44.84 -12.91
CA ILE A 250 11.98 44.79 -13.21
C ILE A 250 12.25 45.37 -14.60
N PHE A 251 11.45 44.98 -15.61
CA PHE A 251 11.62 45.45 -16.98
C PHE A 251 11.46 46.98 -17.09
N PHE A 252 10.42 47.54 -16.49
CA PHE A 252 10.24 48.99 -16.45
C PHE A 252 11.35 49.69 -15.66
N GLY A 253 11.75 49.14 -14.52
CA GLY A 253 12.87 49.70 -13.74
C GLY A 253 14.17 49.76 -14.53
N VAL A 254 14.48 48.74 -15.33
CA VAL A 254 15.65 48.72 -16.22
C VAL A 254 15.53 49.78 -17.31
N ILE A 255 14.37 49.89 -17.98
CA ILE A 255 14.16 50.91 -19.03
C ILE A 255 14.30 52.32 -18.48
N THR A 256 13.78 52.59 -17.27
CA THR A 256 13.85 53.92 -16.66
C THR A 256 15.23 54.27 -16.10
N THR A 257 16.12 53.30 -15.95
CA THR A 257 17.49 53.49 -15.43
C THR A 257 18.52 53.72 -16.55
N ILE A 258 18.17 53.36 -17.79
CA ILE A 258 18.94 53.63 -19.01
C ILE A 258 18.56 55.01 -19.55
#